data_AF-A0A2K6DC82-F1
#
_entry.id   AF-A0A2K6DC82-F1
#
_cell.length_a   1.000
_cell.length_b   1.000
_cell.length_c   1.000
_cell.angle_alpha   90.00
_cell.angle_beta   90.00
_cell.angle_gamma   90.00
#
_symmetry.space_group_name_H-M   'P 1'
#
loop_
_entity.id
_entity.type
_entity.pdbx_description
1 polymer ?
#
loop_
_entity_poly.entity_id
_entity_poly.type
_entity_poly.pdbx_seq_one_letter_code
_entity_poly.pdbx_strand_id
1 'polypeptide(L)'
;MEPLEEKEMQVAYDVNPRTTEILHHLLEPNRVRDRDDYLVIEDLKQKYLQDLLMDSVNFSPANFSSTGSRYLNALVDSVVALETKDDLPASFILAVNDLTSDLFRTKSEGEEIKIELEKLEKNLTDLKKAELHLSTERAKVDTRSQNTNFLKAKSEEFRFGIKATEEQLSARGMDASLSHQSLVALSEKLAKLKQQTISLKKKFESYLDLMLNSPLAQMKIEEANKELDSNEAELTRRVDMMEL
;
A
#
# COMPACT_ATOMS: atom_id res chain seq x y z
N MET A 1 99.75 -1.23 -25.79
CA MET A 1 99.75 -0.66 -24.44
C MET A 1 98.87 -1.60 -23.63
N GLU A 2 99.50 -2.40 -22.77
CA GLU A 2 98.94 -3.53 -22.04
C GLU A 2 97.83 -3.13 -21.06
N PRO A 3 96.87 -4.03 -20.77
CA PRO A 3 95.99 -3.86 -19.62
C PRO A 3 96.79 -4.17 -18.34
N LEU A 4 96.84 -3.19 -17.43
CA LEU A 4 97.36 -3.36 -16.08
C LEU A 4 96.45 -4.34 -15.32
N GLU A 5 96.92 -5.56 -15.09
CA GLU A 5 96.33 -6.48 -14.12
C GLU A 5 96.36 -5.83 -12.72
N GLU A 6 95.17 -5.56 -12.17
CA GLU A 6 95.00 -5.40 -10.73
C GLU A 6 95.39 -6.73 -10.07
N LYS A 7 96.65 -6.82 -9.65
CA LYS A 7 97.10 -7.81 -8.67
C LYS A 7 96.34 -7.54 -7.38
N GLU A 8 95.24 -8.25 -7.18
CA GLU A 8 94.73 -8.50 -5.83
C GLU A 8 95.87 -9.10 -5.01
N MET A 9 96.48 -8.26 -4.17
CA MET A 9 97.47 -8.69 -3.20
C MET A 9 96.72 -9.48 -2.14
N GLN A 10 96.47 -10.77 -2.42
CA GLN A 10 95.91 -11.72 -1.48
C GLN A 10 96.99 -11.99 -0.42
N VAL A 11 97.08 -11.09 0.56
CA VAL A 11 97.87 -11.29 1.77
C VAL A 11 97.24 -12.48 2.48
N ALA A 12 97.86 -13.64 2.35
CA ALA A 12 97.54 -14.79 3.18
C ALA A 12 97.91 -14.43 4.63
N TYR A 13 96.93 -13.94 5.39
CA TYR A 13 97.11 -13.72 6.82
C TYR A 13 97.36 -15.07 7.47
N ASP A 14 98.56 -15.26 8.01
CA ASP A 14 98.88 -16.45 8.80
C ASP A 14 98.05 -16.38 10.10
N VAL A 15 96.96 -17.14 10.13
CA VAL A 15 96.05 -17.24 11.29
C VAL A 15 96.74 -18.12 12.33
N ASN A 16 97.74 -17.53 12.99
CA ASN A 16 98.35 -18.13 14.16
C ASN A 16 97.50 -17.80 15.41
N PRO A 17 97.62 -18.58 16.50
CA PRO A 17 96.84 -18.37 17.72
C PRO A 17 96.95 -16.94 18.30
N ARG A 18 98.11 -16.30 18.14
CA ARG A 18 98.33 -14.91 18.57
C ARG A 18 97.55 -13.91 17.72
N THR A 19 97.41 -14.14 16.41
CA THR A 19 96.58 -13.31 15.53
C THR A 19 95.09 -13.42 15.91
N THR A 20 94.60 -14.63 16.19
CA THR A 20 93.22 -14.85 16.64
C THR A 20 92.95 -14.23 18.01
N GLU A 21 93.90 -14.32 18.94
CA GLU A 21 93.82 -13.71 20.26
C GLU A 21 93.78 -12.17 20.18
N ILE A 22 94.61 -11.56 19.32
CA ILE A 22 94.60 -10.11 19.07
C ILE A 22 93.25 -9.68 18.47
N LEU A 23 92.72 -10.41 17.48
CA LEU A 23 91.44 -10.07 16.87
C LEU A 23 90.27 -10.22 17.86
N HIS A 24 90.28 -11.25 18.70
CA HIS A 24 89.28 -11.40 19.76
C HIS A 24 89.38 -10.27 20.80
N HIS A 25 90.60 -9.85 21.15
CA HIS A 25 90.82 -8.73 22.06
C HIS A 25 90.40 -7.38 21.47
N LEU A 26 90.43 -7.22 20.13
CA LEU A 26 89.93 -6.04 19.43
C LEU A 26 88.42 -6.08 19.17
N LEU A 27 87.83 -7.27 19.03
CA LEU A 27 86.40 -7.45 18.72
C LEU A 27 85.51 -6.91 19.83
N GLU A 28 85.80 -7.25 21.09
CA GLU A 28 84.94 -6.86 22.21
C GLU A 28 84.92 -5.33 22.44
N PRO A 29 86.06 -4.61 22.47
CA PRO A 29 86.06 -3.14 22.50
C PRO A 29 85.38 -2.51 21.28
N ASN A 30 85.58 -3.07 20.08
CA ASN A 30 84.93 -2.55 18.87
C ASN A 30 83.41 -2.70 18.95
N ARG A 31 82.89 -3.85 19.42
CA ARG A 31 81.45 -4.07 19.60
C ARG A 31 80.83 -3.07 20.58
N VAL A 32 81.52 -2.79 21.68
CA VAL A 32 81.07 -1.79 22.66
C VAL A 32 81.04 -0.41 22.01
N ARG A 33 82.13 -0.03 21.32
CA ARG A 33 82.20 1.26 20.62
C ARG A 33 81.13 1.38 19.54
N ASP A 34 80.90 0.36 18.73
CA ASP A 34 79.89 0.39 17.67
C ASP A 34 78.46 0.51 18.25
N ARG A 35 78.21 -0.11 19.41
CA ARG A 35 76.95 0.05 20.15
C ARG A 35 76.79 1.45 20.71
N ASP A 36 77.85 2.01 21.29
CA ASP A 36 77.83 3.36 21.84
C ASP A 36 77.67 4.39 20.72
N ASP A 37 78.34 4.20 19.58
CA ASP A 37 78.20 5.02 18.37
C ASP A 37 76.77 4.97 17.84
N TYR A 38 76.13 3.80 17.80
CA TYR A 38 74.72 3.66 17.42
C TYR A 38 73.80 4.47 18.35
N LEU A 39 73.99 4.34 19.67
CA LEU A 39 73.18 5.07 20.66
C LEU A 39 73.38 6.58 20.56
N VAL A 40 74.61 7.04 20.32
CA VAL A 40 74.91 8.47 20.11
C VAL A 40 74.25 8.98 18.83
N ILE A 41 74.26 8.19 17.74
CA ILE A 41 73.60 8.56 16.49
C ILE A 41 72.08 8.67 16.67
N GLU A 42 71.47 7.74 17.41
CA GLU A 42 70.04 7.74 17.71
C GLU A 42 69.65 8.95 18.59
N ASP A 43 70.41 9.23 19.65
CA ASP A 43 70.20 10.39 20.54
C ASP A 43 70.37 11.72 19.78
N LEU A 44 71.38 11.82 18.91
CA LEU A 44 71.58 12.99 18.06
C LEU A 44 70.44 13.20 17.07
N LYS A 45 69.89 12.12 16.48
CA LYS A 45 68.72 12.20 15.59
C LYS A 45 67.49 12.68 16.34
N GLN A 46 67.22 12.11 17.53
CA GLN A 46 66.09 12.51 18.36
C GLN A 46 66.19 13.99 18.74
N LYS A 47 67.38 14.44 19.15
CA LYS A 47 67.64 15.84 19.48
C LYS A 47 67.48 16.78 18.28
N TYR A 48 67.99 16.40 17.11
CA TYR A 48 67.83 17.18 15.89
C TYR A 48 66.36 17.37 15.50
N LEU A 49 65.55 16.31 15.58
CA LEU A 49 64.12 16.38 15.32
C LEU A 49 63.40 17.27 16.35
N GLN A 50 63.77 17.15 17.62
CA GLN A 50 63.22 17.99 18.69
C GLN A 50 63.52 19.48 18.45
N ASP A 51 64.77 19.82 18.16
CA ASP A 51 65.21 21.20 17.90
C ASP A 51 64.53 21.76 16.65
N LEU A 52 64.43 20.97 15.57
CA LEU A 52 63.78 21.37 14.32
C LEU A 52 62.28 21.62 14.49
N LEU A 53 61.59 20.79 15.28
CA LEU A 53 60.19 21.02 15.63
C LEU A 53 60.03 22.29 16.48
N MET A 54 60.92 22.51 17.45
CA MET A 54 60.90 23.71 18.28
C MET A 54 61.15 25.00 17.47
N ASP A 55 62.11 24.98 16.54
CA ASP A 55 62.40 26.09 15.62
C ASP A 55 61.20 26.37 14.70
N SER A 56 60.53 25.33 14.21
CA SER A 56 59.35 25.49 13.33
C SER A 56 58.18 26.23 14.00
N VAL A 57 58.09 26.15 15.34
CA VAL A 57 57.03 26.80 16.13
C VAL A 57 57.56 27.97 16.97
N ASN A 58 58.83 28.39 16.79
CA ASN A 58 59.52 29.45 17.54
C ASN A 58 59.41 29.29 19.07
N PHE A 59 59.47 28.07 19.58
CA PHE A 59 59.37 27.81 21.02
C PHE A 59 60.73 27.50 21.64
N SER A 60 61.03 28.15 22.77
CA SER A 60 62.21 27.83 23.59
C SER A 60 61.92 26.63 24.50
N PRO A 61 62.89 25.72 24.76
CA PRO A 61 62.66 24.56 25.61
C PRO A 61 62.34 24.95 27.06
N ALA A 62 62.75 26.14 27.49
CA ALA A 62 62.42 26.70 28.81
C ALA A 62 60.95 27.13 28.95
N ASN A 63 60.20 27.23 27.85
CA ASN A 63 58.81 27.68 27.84
C ASN A 63 57.81 26.53 28.04
N PHE A 64 58.28 25.28 28.01
CA PHE A 64 57.41 24.11 28.20
C PHE A 64 57.28 23.75 29.69
N SER A 65 56.04 23.50 30.11
CA SER A 65 55.81 22.78 31.37
C SER A 65 56.29 21.33 31.23
N SER A 66 56.51 20.64 32.35
CA SER A 66 56.87 19.21 32.34
C SER A 66 55.87 18.35 31.55
N THR A 67 54.59 18.73 31.54
CA THR A 67 53.55 18.10 30.72
C THR A 67 53.71 18.40 29.23
N GLY A 68 54.03 19.65 28.87
CA GLY A 68 54.30 20.05 27.50
C GLY A 68 55.51 19.31 26.90
N SER A 69 56.58 19.18 27.67
CA SER A 69 57.75 18.40 27.26
C SER A 69 57.43 16.92 27.04
N ARG A 70 56.55 16.32 27.86
CA ARG A 70 56.10 14.93 27.65
C ARG A 70 55.31 14.76 26.34
N TYR A 71 54.46 15.72 25.99
CA TYR A 71 53.74 15.67 24.71
C TYR A 71 54.66 15.87 23.52
N LEU A 72 55.66 16.77 23.63
CA LEU A 72 56.67 16.95 22.59
C LEU A 72 57.49 15.68 22.38
N ASN A 73 57.93 15.03 23.47
CA ASN A 73 58.68 13.78 23.37
C ASN A 73 57.82 12.67 22.75
N ALA A 74 56.55 12.52 23.17
CA ALA A 74 55.64 11.56 22.55
C ALA A 74 55.40 11.83 21.06
N LEU A 75 55.44 13.11 20.65
CA LEU A 75 55.35 13.49 19.24
C LEU A 75 56.61 13.09 18.47
N VAL A 76 57.81 13.37 19.03
CA VAL A 76 59.10 12.96 18.45
C VAL A 76 59.16 11.43 18.36
N ASP A 77 58.76 10.70 19.40
CA ASP A 77 58.69 9.25 19.42
C ASP A 77 57.73 8.72 18.34
N SER A 78 56.62 9.42 18.10
CA SER A 78 55.67 9.07 17.03
C SER A 78 56.24 9.30 15.63
N VAL A 79 57.00 10.39 15.43
CA VAL A 79 57.70 10.67 14.16
C VAL A 79 58.74 9.57 13.88
N VAL A 80 59.51 9.19 14.91
CA VAL A 80 60.51 8.12 14.82
C VAL A 80 59.84 6.77 14.53
N ALA A 81 58.75 6.43 15.23
CA ALA A 81 58.03 5.16 15.03
C ALA A 81 57.30 5.05 13.69
N LEU A 82 56.91 6.18 13.08
CA LEU A 82 56.25 6.20 11.78
C LEU A 82 57.23 6.02 10.60
N GLU A 83 58.54 5.91 10.86
CA GLU A 83 59.61 5.72 9.86
C GLU A 83 59.35 6.51 8.57
N THR A 84 59.02 7.80 8.70
CA THR A 84 58.69 8.62 7.54
C THR A 84 59.93 8.66 6.65
N LYS A 85 59.83 8.06 5.47
CA LYS A 85 60.94 7.79 4.53
C LYS A 85 61.77 9.02 4.16
N ASP A 86 61.24 10.21 4.38
CA ASP A 86 61.93 11.47 4.21
C ASP A 86 62.03 12.16 5.58
N ASP A 87 63.25 12.52 5.99
CA ASP A 87 63.60 13.19 7.27
C ASP A 87 63.01 14.61 7.42
N LEU A 88 61.88 14.91 6.76
CA LEU A 88 61.29 16.24 6.62
C LEU A 88 60.03 16.38 7.47
N PRO A 89 60.00 17.29 8.47
CA PRO A 89 58.83 17.58 9.29
C PRO A 89 57.57 17.96 8.51
N ALA A 90 57.74 18.49 7.29
CA ALA A 90 56.64 18.81 6.39
C ALA A 90 55.82 17.57 5.99
N SER A 91 56.47 16.41 5.76
CA SER A 91 55.78 15.17 5.44
C SER A 91 54.96 14.65 6.62
N PHE A 92 55.47 14.82 7.85
CA PHE A 92 54.76 14.46 9.06
C PHE A 92 53.53 15.36 9.30
N ILE A 93 53.67 16.68 9.11
CA ILE A 93 52.56 17.63 9.24
C ILE A 93 51.44 17.31 8.23
N LEU A 94 51.81 16.97 6.99
CA LEU A 94 50.84 16.54 5.97
C LEU A 94 50.11 15.25 6.39
N ALA A 95 50.85 14.23 6.85
CA ALA A 95 50.26 12.97 7.31
C ALA A 95 49.31 13.16 8.51
N VAL A 96 49.68 14.01 9.47
CA VAL A 96 48.82 14.35 10.61
C VAL A 96 47.57 15.10 10.16
N ASN A 97 47.71 16.02 9.20
CA ASN A 97 46.57 16.77 8.67
C ASN A 97 45.60 15.87 7.87
N ASP A 98 46.14 14.93 7.08
CA ASP A 98 45.33 13.94 6.37
C ASP A 98 44.59 13.03 7.34
N LEU A 99 45.28 12.51 8.36
CA LEU A 99 44.65 11.69 9.42
C LEU A 99 43.59 12.47 10.19
N THR A 100 43.85 13.74 10.49
CA THR A 100 42.89 14.63 11.17
C THR A 100 41.64 14.85 10.31
N SER A 101 41.83 15.07 9.00
CA SER A 101 40.74 15.24 8.04
C SER A 101 39.89 13.97 7.93
N ASP A 102 40.53 12.80 7.86
CA ASP A 102 39.88 11.49 7.84
C ASP A 102 39.11 11.20 9.13
N LEU A 103 39.65 11.60 10.29
CA LEU A 103 38.97 11.51 11.57
C LEU A 103 37.69 12.36 11.60
N PHE A 104 37.76 13.60 11.11
CA PHE A 104 36.59 14.47 11.02
C PHE A 104 35.54 13.92 10.06
N ARG A 105 35.95 13.42 8.88
CA ARG A 105 35.05 12.80 7.90
C ARG A 105 34.34 11.58 8.50
N THR A 106 35.11 10.67 9.11
CA THR A 106 34.57 9.47 9.77
C THR A 106 33.59 9.84 10.90
N LYS A 107 33.91 10.89 11.67
CA LYS A 107 33.03 11.38 12.72
C LYS A 107 31.73 11.97 12.17
N SER A 108 31.78 12.74 11.08
CA SER A 108 30.56 13.27 10.45
C SER A 108 29.70 12.17 9.85
N GLU A 109 30.31 11.19 9.19
CA GLU A 109 29.60 10.01 8.66
C GLU A 109 28.96 9.21 9.80
N GLY A 110 29.64 9.07 10.93
CA GLY A 110 29.10 8.41 12.13
C GLY A 110 27.88 9.11 12.71
N GLU A 111 27.86 10.45 12.74
CA GLU A 111 26.69 11.21 13.20
C GLU A 111 25.52 11.13 12.21
N GLU A 112 25.81 11.14 10.89
CA GLU A 112 24.79 10.93 9.86
C GLU A 112 24.13 9.55 10.00
N ILE A 113 24.93 8.49 10.13
CA ILE A 113 24.44 7.13 10.36
C ILE A 113 23.58 7.06 11.62
N LYS A 114 23.96 7.76 12.69
CA LYS A 114 23.18 7.80 13.93
C LYS A 114 21.81 8.46 13.72
N ILE A 115 21.74 9.58 13.00
CA ILE A 115 20.48 10.24 12.66
C ILE A 115 19.60 9.32 11.79
N GLU A 116 20.19 8.63 10.82
CA GLU A 116 19.47 7.66 10.00
C GLU A 116 18.93 6.48 10.82
N LEU A 117 19.71 6.02 11.81
CA LEU A 117 19.31 4.95 12.72
C LEU A 117 18.12 5.38 13.58
N GLU A 118 18.15 6.56 14.17
CA GLU A 118 17.02 7.12 14.94
C GLU A 118 15.75 7.26 14.07
N LYS A 119 15.91 7.69 12.80
CA LYS A 119 14.81 7.77 11.83
C LYS A 119 14.26 6.38 11.50
N LEU A 120 15.13 5.39 11.32
CA LEU A 120 14.72 4.01 11.01
C LEU A 120 13.99 3.37 12.20
N GLU A 121 14.47 3.58 13.43
CA GLU A 121 13.79 3.14 14.64
C GLU A 121 12.38 3.72 14.76
N LYS A 122 12.24 5.04 14.53
CA LYS A 122 10.92 5.68 14.49
C LYS A 122 10.02 5.04 13.43
N ASN A 123 10.52 4.86 12.20
CA ASN A 123 9.76 4.24 11.12
C ASN A 123 9.34 2.79 11.47
N LEU A 124 10.20 2.04 12.15
CA LEU A 124 9.89 0.68 12.61
C LEU A 124 8.78 0.69 13.66
N THR A 125 8.77 1.65 14.58
CA THR A 125 7.67 1.80 15.55
C THR A 125 6.35 2.17 14.88
N ASP A 126 6.38 3.07 13.89
CA ASP A 126 5.20 3.47 13.13
C ASP A 126 4.66 2.31 12.29
N LEU A 127 5.55 1.51 11.67
CA LEU A 127 5.18 0.31 10.92
C LEU A 127 4.50 -0.72 11.83
N LYS A 128 5.06 -0.97 13.02
CA LYS A 128 4.49 -1.90 14.00
C LYS A 128 3.10 -1.44 14.48
N LYS A 129 2.91 -0.13 14.64
CA LYS A 129 1.60 0.45 14.96
C LYS A 129 0.61 0.25 13.80
N ALA A 130 1.04 0.48 12.56
CA ALA A 130 0.21 0.27 11.38
C ALA A 130 -0.17 -1.21 11.20
N GLU A 131 0.74 -2.14 11.47
CA GLU A 131 0.49 -3.58 11.43
C GLU A 131 -0.59 -3.99 12.45
N LEU A 132 -0.53 -3.48 13.68
CA LEU A 132 -1.55 -3.75 14.70
C LEU A 132 -2.93 -3.22 14.31
N HIS A 133 -2.99 -2.03 13.71
CA HIS A 133 -4.23 -1.48 13.15
C HIS A 133 -4.77 -2.38 12.02
N LEU A 134 -3.93 -2.81 11.09
CA LEU A 134 -4.32 -3.71 10.01
C LEU A 134 -4.82 -5.06 10.53
N SER A 135 -4.19 -5.63 11.56
CA SER A 135 -4.65 -6.87 12.18
C SER A 135 -6.04 -6.72 12.80
N THR A 136 -6.31 -5.58 13.44
CA THR A 136 -7.62 -5.27 14.04
C THR A 136 -8.69 -5.10 12.96
N GLU A 137 -8.39 -4.37 11.89
CA GLU A 137 -9.32 -4.18 10.77
C GLU A 137 -9.58 -5.48 10.01
N ARG A 138 -8.57 -6.35 9.84
CA ARG A 138 -8.76 -7.67 9.24
C ARG A 138 -9.76 -8.51 10.03
N ALA A 139 -9.64 -8.56 11.36
CA ALA A 139 -10.60 -9.28 12.21
C ALA A 139 -12.04 -8.71 12.08
N LYS A 140 -12.20 -7.39 11.96
CA LYS A 140 -13.51 -6.76 11.71
C LYS A 140 -14.07 -7.11 10.32
N VAL A 141 -13.22 -7.13 9.30
CA VAL A 141 -13.64 -7.53 7.94
C VAL A 141 -14.06 -8.99 7.91
N ASP A 142 -13.33 -9.88 8.60
CA ASP A 142 -13.67 -11.30 8.68
C ASP A 142 -15.01 -11.53 9.39
N THR A 143 -15.24 -10.88 10.53
CA THR A 143 -16.54 -10.94 11.23
C THR A 143 -17.68 -10.38 10.39
N ARG A 144 -17.46 -9.28 9.66
CA ARG A 144 -18.44 -8.72 8.73
C ARG A 144 -18.74 -9.69 7.57
N SER A 145 -17.71 -10.32 7.01
CA SER A 145 -17.85 -11.33 5.95
C SER A 145 -18.68 -12.53 6.41
N GLN A 146 -18.41 -13.05 7.61
CA GLN A 146 -19.21 -14.12 8.21
C GLN A 146 -20.67 -13.70 8.38
N ASN A 147 -20.94 -12.49 8.86
CA ASN A 147 -22.31 -11.98 8.98
C ASN A 147 -23.00 -11.86 7.61
N THR A 148 -22.31 -11.36 6.58
CA THR A 148 -22.85 -11.30 5.23
C THR A 148 -23.19 -12.69 4.68
N ASN A 149 -22.33 -13.69 4.92
CA ASN A 149 -22.59 -15.07 4.50
C ASN A 149 -23.81 -15.67 5.23
N PHE A 150 -23.95 -15.39 6.53
CA PHE A 150 -25.12 -15.80 7.31
C PHE A 150 -26.42 -15.18 6.76
N LEU A 151 -26.42 -13.87 6.52
CA LEU A 151 -27.59 -13.18 5.95
C LEU A 151 -27.95 -13.71 4.56
N LYS A 152 -26.94 -14.00 3.73
CA LYS A 152 -27.15 -14.61 2.42
C LYS A 152 -27.81 -15.98 2.55
N ALA A 153 -27.27 -16.87 3.39
CA ALA A 153 -27.84 -18.19 3.64
C ALA A 153 -29.31 -18.10 4.13
N LYS A 154 -29.59 -17.19 5.07
CA LYS A 154 -30.94 -16.98 5.60
C LYS A 154 -31.92 -16.45 4.54
N SER A 155 -31.46 -15.56 3.66
CA SER A 155 -32.30 -15.07 2.56
C SER A 155 -32.59 -16.15 1.51
N GLU A 156 -31.63 -17.04 1.25
CA GLU A 156 -31.83 -18.20 0.37
C GLU A 156 -32.84 -19.18 0.99
N GLU A 157 -32.73 -19.45 2.30
CA GLU A 157 -33.69 -20.27 3.05
C GLU A 157 -35.12 -19.71 2.92
N PHE A 158 -35.31 -18.41 3.19
CA PHE A 158 -36.62 -17.77 3.04
C PHE A 158 -37.13 -17.82 1.60
N ARG A 159 -36.26 -17.64 0.61
CA ARG A 159 -36.63 -17.74 -0.81
C ARG A 159 -37.11 -19.15 -1.16
N PHE A 160 -36.44 -20.20 -0.67
CA PHE A 160 -36.89 -21.57 -0.88
C PHE A 160 -38.20 -21.86 -0.15
N GLY A 161 -38.36 -21.36 1.08
CA GLY A 161 -39.61 -21.48 1.84
C GLY A 161 -40.79 -20.83 1.14
N ILE A 162 -40.63 -19.59 0.65
CA ILE A 162 -41.67 -18.88 -0.10
C ILE A 162 -42.08 -19.68 -1.34
N LYS A 163 -41.11 -20.10 -2.17
CA LYS A 163 -41.38 -20.90 -3.36
C LYS A 163 -42.15 -22.19 -3.04
N ALA A 164 -41.72 -22.92 -2.01
CA ALA A 164 -42.39 -24.14 -1.60
C ALA A 164 -43.85 -23.87 -1.16
N THR A 165 -44.09 -22.79 -0.41
CA THR A 165 -45.45 -22.41 0.00
C THR A 165 -46.30 -21.91 -1.17
N GLU A 166 -45.72 -21.18 -2.12
CA GLU A 166 -46.41 -20.73 -3.35
C GLU A 166 -46.79 -21.93 -4.24
N GLU A 167 -45.88 -22.90 -4.37
CA GLU A 167 -46.16 -24.16 -5.07
C GLU A 167 -47.27 -24.95 -4.38
N GLN A 168 -47.29 -25.02 -3.05
CA GLN A 168 -48.37 -25.65 -2.28
C GLN A 168 -49.71 -24.93 -2.46
N LEU A 169 -49.72 -23.59 -2.43
CA LEU A 169 -50.93 -22.80 -2.68
C LEU A 169 -51.45 -23.01 -4.10
N SER A 170 -50.55 -23.01 -5.08
CA SER A 170 -50.87 -23.28 -6.48
C SER A 170 -51.43 -24.69 -6.68
N ALA A 171 -50.81 -25.70 -6.05
CA ALA A 171 -51.30 -27.09 -6.09
C ALA A 171 -52.68 -27.25 -5.45
N ARG A 172 -53.02 -26.41 -4.47
CA ARG A 172 -54.36 -26.35 -3.85
C ARG A 172 -55.37 -25.55 -4.70
N GLY A 173 -54.95 -25.01 -5.85
CA GLY A 173 -55.78 -24.20 -6.73
C GLY A 173 -56.03 -22.78 -6.21
N MET A 174 -55.24 -22.30 -5.24
CA MET A 174 -55.27 -20.89 -4.83
C MET A 174 -54.40 -20.08 -5.78
N ASP A 175 -55.03 -19.47 -6.79
CA ASP A 175 -54.39 -18.52 -7.69
C ASP A 175 -54.70 -17.05 -7.32
N ALA A 176 -54.09 -16.11 -8.04
CA ALA A 176 -54.34 -14.68 -7.83
C ALA A 176 -55.80 -14.24 -8.16
N SER A 177 -56.58 -15.08 -8.85
CA SER A 177 -57.99 -14.82 -9.14
C SER A 177 -58.88 -14.98 -7.91
N LEU A 178 -58.44 -15.80 -6.94
CA LEU A 178 -59.07 -15.96 -5.63
C LEU A 178 -58.57 -14.96 -4.58
N SER A 179 -57.80 -13.95 -4.98
CA SER A 179 -57.41 -12.87 -4.06
C SER A 179 -58.64 -12.11 -3.55
N HIS A 180 -58.53 -11.54 -2.35
CA HIS A 180 -59.60 -10.72 -1.77
C HIS A 180 -60.03 -9.59 -2.73
N GLN A 181 -59.07 -8.93 -3.36
CA GLN A 181 -59.34 -7.83 -4.29
C GLN A 181 -60.11 -8.32 -5.53
N SER A 182 -59.72 -9.48 -6.09
CA SER A 182 -60.39 -10.09 -7.24
C SER A 182 -61.83 -10.49 -6.90
N LEU A 183 -62.05 -11.10 -5.73
CA LEU A 183 -63.38 -11.49 -5.24
C LEU A 183 -64.29 -10.29 -5.01
N VAL A 184 -63.76 -9.21 -4.41
CA VAL A 184 -64.50 -7.95 -4.20
C VAL A 184 -64.91 -7.36 -5.55
N ALA A 185 -63.98 -7.24 -6.51
CA ALA A 185 -64.27 -6.73 -7.84
C ALA A 185 -65.33 -7.58 -8.57
N LEU A 186 -65.29 -8.91 -8.43
CA LEU A 186 -66.31 -9.81 -9.00
C LEU A 186 -67.68 -9.57 -8.36
N SER A 187 -67.73 -9.39 -7.03
CA SER A 187 -68.96 -9.12 -6.29
C SER A 187 -69.61 -7.80 -6.70
N GLU A 188 -68.80 -6.76 -6.93
CA GLU A 188 -69.26 -5.46 -7.41
C GLU A 188 -69.82 -5.55 -8.82
N LYS A 189 -69.14 -6.27 -9.72
CA LYS A 189 -69.64 -6.54 -11.08
C LYS A 189 -70.97 -7.29 -11.04
N LEU A 190 -71.09 -8.30 -10.17
CA LEU A 190 -72.31 -9.08 -10.00
C LEU A 190 -73.46 -8.23 -9.46
N ALA A 191 -73.19 -7.32 -8.50
CA ALA A 191 -74.18 -6.37 -8.00
C ALA A 191 -74.69 -5.44 -9.11
N LYS A 192 -73.78 -4.89 -9.93
CA LYS A 192 -74.14 -4.07 -11.10
C LYS A 192 -75.00 -4.84 -12.11
N LEU A 193 -74.62 -6.08 -12.43
CA LEU A 193 -75.37 -6.94 -13.35
C LEU A 193 -76.77 -7.26 -12.82
N LYS A 194 -76.90 -7.55 -11.52
CA LYS A 194 -78.20 -7.78 -10.88
C LYS A 194 -79.09 -6.55 -10.97
N GLN A 195 -78.55 -5.35 -10.72
CA GLN A 195 -79.29 -4.10 -10.84
C GLN A 195 -79.78 -3.85 -12.28
N GLN A 196 -78.93 -4.11 -13.28
CA GLN A 196 -79.30 -4.05 -14.69
C GLN A 196 -80.40 -5.06 -15.05
N THR A 197 -80.29 -6.30 -14.55
CA THR A 197 -81.28 -7.35 -14.77
C THR A 197 -82.64 -6.97 -14.19
N ILE A 198 -82.68 -6.41 -12.98
CA ILE A 198 -83.91 -5.91 -12.35
C ILE A 198 -84.52 -4.78 -13.18
N SER A 199 -83.71 -3.82 -13.63
CA SER A 199 -84.18 -2.72 -14.48
C SER A 199 -84.75 -3.23 -15.81
N LEU A 200 -84.08 -4.18 -16.45
CA LEU A 200 -84.51 -4.77 -17.71
C LEU A 200 -85.80 -5.59 -17.54
N LYS A 201 -85.91 -6.36 -16.45
CA LYS A 201 -87.14 -7.10 -16.12
C LYS A 201 -88.33 -6.16 -15.94
N LYS A 202 -88.16 -5.05 -15.22
CA LYS A 202 -89.21 -4.02 -15.09
C LYS A 202 -89.63 -3.43 -16.44
N LYS A 203 -88.66 -3.13 -17.33
CA LYS A 203 -88.97 -2.68 -18.70
C LYS A 203 -89.76 -3.74 -19.46
N PHE A 204 -89.37 -5.01 -19.36
CA PHE A 204 -90.05 -6.11 -20.02
C PHE A 204 -91.48 -6.32 -19.48
N GLU A 205 -91.68 -6.29 -18.17
CA GLU A 205 -93.01 -6.33 -17.53
C GLU A 205 -93.89 -5.16 -18.02
N SER A 206 -93.34 -3.95 -18.13
CA SER A 206 -94.04 -2.80 -18.71
C SER A 206 -94.44 -3.00 -20.18
N TYR A 207 -93.61 -3.69 -20.99
CA TYR A 207 -93.96 -4.02 -22.38
C TYR A 207 -95.04 -5.12 -22.45
N LEU A 208 -95.00 -6.10 -21.53
CA LEU A 208 -96.01 -7.15 -21.45
C LEU A 208 -97.38 -6.60 -21.02
N ASP A 209 -97.43 -5.68 -20.07
CA ASP A 209 -98.66 -4.99 -19.70
C ASP A 209 -99.24 -4.18 -20.87
N LEU A 210 -98.36 -3.58 -21.69
CA LEU A 210 -98.78 -2.89 -22.92
C LEU A 210 -99.41 -3.87 -23.93
N MET A 211 -98.84 -5.08 -24.04
CA MET A 211 -99.25 -6.13 -24.98
C MET A 211 -100.44 -6.97 -24.49
N LEU A 212 -100.76 -7.02 -23.19
CA LEU A 212 -101.92 -7.76 -22.66
C LEU A 212 -103.26 -7.15 -23.09
N ASN A 213 -103.24 -5.95 -23.68
CA ASN A 213 -104.37 -5.42 -24.45
C ASN A 213 -104.52 -6.10 -25.83
N SER A 214 -103.85 -7.23 -26.09
CA SER A 214 -103.86 -7.94 -27.37
C SER A 214 -105.26 -8.13 -27.98
N PRO A 215 -106.33 -8.50 -27.24
CA PRO A 215 -107.66 -8.62 -27.85
C PRO A 215 -108.27 -7.27 -28.22
N LEU A 216 -108.09 -6.24 -27.39
CA LEU A 216 -108.63 -4.89 -27.64
C LEU A 216 -107.86 -4.18 -28.77
N ALA A 217 -106.55 -4.39 -28.84
CA ALA A 217 -105.69 -3.88 -29.89
C ALA A 217 -105.99 -4.58 -31.23
N GLN A 218 -106.17 -5.91 -31.23
CA GLN A 218 -106.62 -6.65 -32.41
C GLN A 218 -108.00 -6.18 -32.88
N MET A 219 -108.94 -5.98 -31.94
CA MET A 219 -110.28 -5.50 -32.27
C MET A 219 -110.24 -4.08 -32.86
N LYS A 220 -109.42 -3.18 -32.32
CA LYS A 220 -109.23 -1.82 -32.89
C LYS A 220 -108.52 -1.83 -34.24
N ILE A 221 -107.56 -2.74 -34.45
CA ILE A 221 -106.89 -2.90 -35.74
C ILE A 221 -107.88 -3.44 -36.78
N GLU A 222 -108.70 -4.44 -36.42
CA GLU A 222 -109.70 -5.00 -37.32
C GLU A 222 -110.84 -4.00 -37.61
N GLU A 223 -111.26 -3.21 -36.62
CA GLU A 223 -112.21 -2.11 -36.78
C GLU A 223 -111.66 -1.03 -37.73
N ALA A 224 -110.43 -0.57 -37.51
CA ALA A 224 -109.78 0.40 -38.40
C ALA A 224 -109.58 -0.14 -39.83
N ASN A 225 -109.29 -1.43 -40.00
CA ASN A 225 -109.23 -2.06 -41.32
C ASN A 225 -110.60 -2.07 -42.01
N LYS A 226 -111.68 -2.39 -41.29
CA LYS A 226 -113.05 -2.34 -41.85
C LYS A 226 -113.46 -0.92 -42.23
N GLU A 227 -113.11 0.08 -41.42
CA GLU A 227 -113.32 1.48 -41.77
C GLU A 227 -112.53 1.90 -43.02
N LEU A 228 -111.29 1.43 -43.14
CA LEU A 228 -110.44 1.69 -44.31
C LEU A 228 -111.03 1.05 -45.58
N ASP A 229 -111.44 -0.22 -45.52
CA ASP A 229 -112.09 -0.92 -46.63
C ASP A 229 -113.39 -0.19 -47.06
N SER A 230 -114.17 0.29 -46.09
CA SER A 230 -115.39 1.07 -46.36
C SER A 230 -115.08 2.42 -47.04
N ASN A 231 -114.06 3.13 -46.56
CA ASN A 231 -113.63 4.40 -47.15
C ASN A 231 -113.01 4.21 -48.54
N GLU A 232 -112.25 3.14 -48.74
CA GLU A 232 -111.70 2.77 -50.04
C GLU A 232 -112.84 2.46 -51.02
N ALA A 233 -113.84 1.66 -50.61
CA ALA A 233 -115.02 1.39 -51.43
C ALA A 233 -115.86 2.65 -51.73
N GLU A 234 -115.99 3.58 -50.78
CA GLU A 234 -116.65 4.87 -51.03
C GLU A 234 -115.84 5.71 -52.03
N LEU A 235 -114.52 5.75 -51.88
CA LEU A 235 -113.63 6.46 -52.79
C LEU A 235 -113.71 5.87 -54.21
N THR A 236 -113.67 4.54 -54.35
CA THR A 236 -113.84 3.85 -55.64
C THR A 236 -115.18 4.23 -56.27
N ARG A 237 -116.30 4.20 -55.52
CA ARG A 237 -117.59 4.65 -56.04
C ARG A 237 -117.59 6.11 -56.49
N ARG A 238 -116.94 7.01 -55.74
CA ARG A 238 -116.86 8.43 -56.10
C ARG A 238 -116.01 8.65 -57.35
N VAL A 239 -114.93 7.89 -57.52
CA VAL A 239 -114.10 7.90 -58.73
C VAL A 239 -114.89 7.36 -59.93
N ASP A 240 -115.60 6.23 -59.77
CA ASP A 240 -116.44 5.64 -60.83
C ASP A 240 -117.59 6.59 -61.26
N MET A 241 -118.12 7.41 -60.34
CA MET A 241 -119.11 8.45 -60.66
C MET A 241 -118.52 9.70 -61.32
N MET A 242 -117.20 9.92 -61.25
CA MET A 242 -116.50 11.01 -61.94
C MET A 242 -115.98 10.60 -63.33
N GLU A 243 -115.90 9.29 -63.62
CA GLU A 243 -115.51 8.72 -64.91
C GLU A 243 -116.71 8.45 -65.87
N LEU A 244 -117.89 8.97 -65.53
CA LEU A 244 -119.16 8.90 -66.30
C LEU A 244 -119.65 10.29 -66.69
#